data_AF-A0A2V5VP47-F1
#
_entry.id   AF-A0A2V5VP47-F1
#
_cell.length_a   1.000
_cell.length_b   1.000
_cell.length_c   1.000
_cell.angle_alpha   90.00
_cell.angle_beta   90.00
_cell.angle_gamma   90.00
#
_symmetry.space_group_name_H-M   'P 1'
#
loop_
_entity.id
_entity.type
_entity.pdbx_description
1 polymer ?
#
loop_
_entity_poly.entity_id
_entity_poly.type
_entity_poly.pdbx_seq_one_letter_code
_entity_poly.pdbx_strand_id
1 'polypeptide(L)'
;MKHLVSFSTDQPLEASVELRIGVRSVPYLADHGFQDMVVLPGSFYIDVALVRYRELFKRVPGLVRNVTFQNPIILSAEDTAIRVEVSDNGGGPVEYTFYEAGVGDGSVRPPVRQFAAKLEIDRNPSTFPEAGTDAFSIEAFQAQSHAVIHSQQFYKKLRDNGNQYGSRFQNISAIWRAGDQSLGRLSVARQAGEIEAHYLHPSLLDSMTQLLAPFIMEQGKTFILRSIEKIEVTNAHFPDTLWGHATLLAQDERAENGFVGNVRVFDQSGKLYVELSGVAFTLLDRVDTADEKTAASLVIAANFTAEPMEDSLKFWGDHFGVPIHIQFAPYNQIFQQLLDPGGVFRKNRDGVNVVLLGLEEWAGEHRPALLTLNEESSKLCFGDRPRYVLPNGLEIVHLNQYETDYVYQEVFEDECYLRHGIRLRDAATVVDVGANIGLFSLFVMSRCANPRIFAFEPAPVVYDLLKANCAAYGSNVRALNVGVSDKPKTATFTFYEKSSVFSGFHSDETEDREAIQTVVRNMLKSESVAGESVEEYVNELTADRLRRRTYECRLTSVSDIIRDNQIDKIDLLKIDAEKSELDIIQGIDERDWPKIDQIVIE
;
A
#
# COMPACT_ATOMS: atom_id res chain seq x y z
N MET A 1 3.43 -10.68 23.32
CA MET A 1 4.43 -10.06 24.23
C MET A 1 5.16 -11.05 25.16
N LYS A 2 4.55 -12.10 25.73
CA LYS A 2 5.26 -13.01 26.69
C LYS A 2 6.57 -13.63 26.18
N HIS A 3 6.76 -13.78 24.86
CA HIS A 3 7.98 -14.33 24.26
C HIS A 3 9.05 -13.27 23.91
N LEU A 4 8.73 -11.97 23.97
CA LEU A 4 9.64 -10.86 23.65
C LEU A 4 10.26 -10.22 24.90
N VAL A 5 9.89 -10.72 26.09
CA VAL A 5 10.29 -10.16 27.37
C VAL A 5 10.89 -11.25 28.24
N SER A 6 12.21 -11.22 28.43
CA SER A 6 12.87 -12.04 29.44
C SER A 6 12.77 -11.32 30.79
N PHE A 7 12.08 -11.93 31.76
CA PHE A 7 11.87 -11.33 33.08
C PHE A 7 12.90 -11.86 34.09
N SER A 8 13.67 -10.97 34.72
CA SER A 8 14.35 -11.27 35.98
C SER A 8 13.41 -10.91 37.13
N THR A 9 12.96 -11.91 37.89
CA THR A 9 11.91 -11.78 38.92
C THR A 9 12.43 -11.45 40.32
N ASP A 10 13.71 -11.12 40.49
CA ASP A 10 14.35 -11.18 41.82
C ASP A 10 14.57 -9.85 42.55
N GLN A 11 14.06 -8.69 42.10
CA GLN A 11 14.18 -7.45 42.89
C GLN A 11 12.89 -6.62 42.97
N PRO A 12 12.35 -6.37 44.19
CA PRO A 12 11.25 -5.46 44.44
C PRO A 12 11.76 -4.01 44.64
N LEU A 13 11.01 -3.05 44.09
CA LEU A 13 11.31 -1.61 43.94
C LEU A 13 12.41 -1.30 42.91
N GLU A 14 12.04 -0.50 41.89
CA GLU A 14 12.81 -0.22 40.65
C GLU A 14 12.97 -1.43 39.70
N ALA A 15 11.84 -1.95 39.22
CA ALA A 15 11.84 -3.00 38.20
C ALA A 15 12.10 -2.38 36.82
N SER A 16 13.36 -2.36 36.38
CA SER A 16 13.69 -2.09 34.97
C SER A 16 13.52 -3.35 34.12
N VAL A 17 12.91 -3.20 32.95
CA VAL A 17 12.73 -4.29 31.97
C VAL A 17 13.30 -3.83 30.63
N GLU A 18 13.93 -4.75 29.89
CA GLU A 18 14.38 -4.50 28.53
C GLU A 18 13.52 -5.31 27.54
N LEU A 19 13.11 -4.66 26.46
CA LEU A 19 12.34 -5.21 25.36
C LEU A 19 13.21 -5.13 24.11
N ARG A 20 13.26 -6.20 23.31
CA ARG A 20 13.89 -6.15 21.98
C ARG A 20 12.81 -6.14 20.91
N ILE A 21 12.75 -5.06 20.15
CA ILE A 21 11.67 -4.79 19.21
C ILE A 21 12.25 -4.32 17.88
N GLY A 22 11.78 -4.91 16.80
CA GLY A 22 12.16 -4.62 15.43
C GLY A 22 11.10 -5.17 14.47
N VAL A 23 11.20 -4.81 13.20
CA VAL A 23 10.16 -5.17 12.22
C VAL A 23 10.06 -6.68 11.94
N ARG A 24 11.06 -7.48 12.32
CA ARG A 24 11.00 -8.94 12.22
C ARG A 24 10.28 -9.56 13.42
N SER A 25 10.57 -9.06 14.62
CA SER A 25 10.04 -9.55 15.89
C SER A 25 8.60 -9.11 16.14
N VAL A 26 8.23 -7.91 15.68
CA VAL A 26 6.88 -7.35 15.77
C VAL A 26 6.45 -6.78 14.40
N PRO A 27 6.02 -7.65 13.46
CA PRO A 27 5.87 -7.28 12.04
C PRO A 27 4.90 -6.13 11.76
N TYR A 28 3.86 -5.96 12.57
CA TYR A 28 2.90 -4.89 12.33
C TYR A 28 3.50 -3.49 12.47
N LEU A 29 4.62 -3.33 13.19
CA LEU A 29 5.27 -2.03 13.37
C LEU A 29 5.87 -1.47 12.06
N ALA A 30 6.11 -2.33 11.05
CA ALA A 30 6.54 -1.88 9.73
C ALA A 30 5.51 -0.97 9.03
N ASP A 31 4.24 -1.06 9.43
CA ASP A 31 3.13 -0.28 8.87
C ASP A 31 2.99 1.11 9.52
N HIS A 32 3.90 1.53 10.39
CA HIS A 32 3.87 2.87 11.00
C HIS A 32 5.17 3.63 10.71
N GLY A 33 5.05 4.70 9.93
CA GLY A 33 6.20 5.51 9.54
C GLY A 33 5.84 6.96 9.23
N PHE A 34 6.88 7.78 9.17
CA PHE A 34 6.83 9.13 8.63
C PHE A 34 8.15 9.47 7.93
N GLN A 35 8.10 10.28 6.87
CA GLN A 35 9.26 10.68 6.06
C GLN A 35 10.13 9.48 5.64
N ASP A 36 9.47 8.41 5.19
CA ASP A 36 10.07 7.15 4.72
C ASP A 36 10.85 6.36 5.78
N MET A 37 10.79 6.81 7.04
CA MET A 37 11.30 6.07 8.20
C MET A 37 10.19 5.24 8.82
N VAL A 38 10.50 3.98 9.16
CA VAL A 38 9.66 3.16 10.04
C VAL A 38 9.95 3.59 11.48
N VAL A 39 8.92 3.99 12.22
CA VAL A 39 9.08 4.58 13.54
C VAL A 39 8.18 3.87 14.54
N LEU A 40 8.68 3.62 15.74
CA LEU A 40 7.88 3.05 16.81
C LEU A 40 6.75 4.02 17.23
N PRO A 41 5.47 3.63 17.13
CA PRO A 41 4.36 4.53 17.42
C PRO A 41 4.28 4.85 18.90
N GLY A 42 3.85 6.07 19.23
CA GLY A 42 3.63 6.50 20.62
C GLY A 42 2.65 5.59 21.38
N SER A 43 1.65 5.05 20.66
CA SER A 43 0.67 4.09 21.17
C SER A 43 1.28 2.78 21.67
N PHE A 44 2.47 2.40 21.18
CA PHE A 44 3.17 1.19 21.64
C PHE A 44 3.62 1.32 23.10
N TYR A 45 4.23 2.46 23.47
CA TYR A 45 4.68 2.70 24.85
C TYR A 45 3.50 2.67 25.84
N ILE A 46 2.36 3.22 25.42
CA ILE A 46 1.13 3.24 26.22
C ILE A 46 0.64 1.81 26.46
N ASP A 47 0.54 0.99 25.42
CA ASP A 47 0.10 -0.40 25.58
C ASP A 47 1.07 -1.22 26.46
N VAL A 48 2.38 -1.08 26.26
CA VAL A 48 3.39 -1.73 27.12
C VAL A 48 3.19 -1.35 28.59
N ALA A 49 2.97 -0.07 28.89
CA ALA A 49 2.74 0.37 30.27
C ALA A 49 1.43 -0.20 30.84
N LEU A 50 0.35 -0.26 30.06
CA LEU A 50 -0.94 -0.82 30.47
C LEU A 50 -0.82 -2.33 30.75
N VAL A 51 -0.15 -3.08 29.88
CA VAL A 51 0.15 -4.51 30.07
C VAL A 51 1.00 -4.69 31.33
N ARG A 52 2.04 -3.87 31.51
CA ARG A 52 2.93 -3.96 32.68
C ARG A 52 2.24 -3.62 33.98
N TYR A 53 1.37 -2.62 33.98
CA TYR A 53 0.54 -2.27 35.14
C TYR A 53 -0.37 -3.44 35.53
N ARG A 54 -1.04 -4.07 34.56
CA ARG A 54 -1.87 -5.26 34.79
C ARG A 54 -1.05 -6.41 35.37
N GLU A 55 0.17 -6.62 34.88
CA GLU A 55 1.05 -7.68 35.38
C GLU A 55 1.52 -7.46 36.81
N LEU A 56 1.95 -6.24 37.15
CA LEU A 56 2.51 -5.89 38.46
C LEU A 56 1.43 -5.80 39.53
N PHE A 57 0.30 -5.15 39.22
CA PHE A 57 -0.72 -4.83 40.23
C PHE A 57 -1.93 -5.77 40.19
N LYS A 58 -2.06 -6.62 39.16
CA LYS A 58 -3.22 -7.49 38.94
C LYS A 58 -4.55 -6.73 38.94
N ARG A 59 -4.53 -5.49 38.43
CA ARG A 59 -5.67 -4.58 38.37
C ARG A 59 -5.85 -4.06 36.95
N VAL A 60 -7.08 -3.63 36.66
CA VAL A 60 -7.42 -2.89 35.44
C VAL A 60 -6.79 -1.50 35.57
N PRO A 61 -5.95 -1.06 34.62
CA PRO A 61 -5.47 0.32 34.59
C PRO A 61 -6.65 1.28 34.40
N GLY A 62 -6.67 2.36 35.17
CA GLY A 62 -7.74 3.36 35.08
C GLY A 62 -7.39 4.47 34.11
N LEU A 63 -6.74 5.50 34.65
CA LEU A 63 -6.39 6.73 33.97
C LEU A 63 -4.89 6.75 33.64
N VAL A 64 -4.54 6.92 32.36
CA VAL A 64 -3.17 7.29 31.96
C VAL A 64 -3.09 8.81 31.82
N ARG A 65 -2.03 9.42 32.35
CA ARG A 65 -1.82 10.86 32.27
C ARG A 65 -0.37 11.22 32.01
N ASN A 66 -0.15 12.49 31.68
CA ASN A 66 1.18 13.08 31.48
C ASN A 66 2.02 12.30 30.44
N VAL A 67 1.37 11.83 29.38
CA VAL A 67 2.05 11.08 28.32
C VAL A 67 2.85 12.05 27.48
N THR A 68 4.16 11.85 27.42
CA THR A 68 5.08 12.67 26.61
C THR A 68 5.99 11.78 25.79
N PHE A 69 6.23 12.17 24.55
CA PHE A 69 7.14 11.50 23.63
C PHE A 69 8.24 12.47 23.22
N GLN A 70 9.47 11.98 23.16
CA GLN A 70 10.64 12.71 22.69
C GLN A 70 11.54 11.73 21.94
N ASN A 71 12.36 12.20 20.98
CA ASN A 71 13.29 11.36 20.24
C ASN A 71 12.64 10.07 19.66
N PRO A 72 11.89 10.17 18.55
CA PRO A 72 11.24 9.01 17.94
C PRO A 72 12.26 7.89 17.65
N ILE A 73 11.95 6.66 18.07
CA ILE A 73 12.80 5.49 17.83
C ILE A 73 12.53 4.98 16.42
N ILE A 74 13.57 5.03 15.57
CA ILE A 74 13.52 4.51 14.20
C ILE A 74 13.78 3.00 14.27
N LEU A 75 12.89 2.22 13.65
CA LEU A 75 13.01 0.76 13.61
C LEU A 75 13.74 0.34 12.33
N SER A 76 14.66 -0.61 12.48
CA SER A 76 15.39 -1.22 11.37
C SER A 76 15.06 -2.72 11.25
N ALA A 77 15.75 -3.43 10.36
CA ALA A 77 15.67 -4.88 10.27
C ALA A 77 16.20 -5.58 11.54
N GLU A 78 17.07 -4.92 12.30
CA GLU A 78 17.58 -5.38 13.58
C GLU A 78 16.71 -4.89 14.74
N ASP A 79 16.60 -5.69 15.79
CA ASP A 79 15.81 -5.34 16.97
C ASP A 79 16.52 -4.25 17.79
N THR A 80 15.82 -3.14 18.00
CA THR A 80 16.18 -2.07 18.93
C THR A 80 15.85 -2.48 20.36
N ALA A 81 16.78 -2.25 21.29
CA ALA A 81 16.57 -2.50 22.71
C ALA A 81 15.92 -1.29 23.37
N ILE A 82 14.79 -1.51 24.04
CA ILE A 82 14.00 -0.49 24.72
C ILE A 82 13.95 -0.84 26.21
N ARG A 83 14.50 0.02 27.04
CA ARG A 83 14.43 -0.12 28.49
C ARG A 83 13.22 0.64 29.03
N VAL A 84 12.46 -0.03 29.89
CA VAL A 84 11.33 0.53 30.64
C VAL A 84 11.70 0.56 32.11
N GLU A 85 11.70 1.75 32.70
CA GLU A 85 11.91 1.95 34.14
C GLU A 85 10.57 2.25 34.79
N VAL A 86 10.23 1.50 35.85
CA VAL A 86 8.98 1.64 36.60
C VAL A 86 9.28 2.19 37.99
N SER A 87 8.74 3.37 38.29
CA SER A 87 8.86 4.01 39.60
C SER A 87 7.52 3.98 40.33
N ASP A 88 7.51 3.39 41.52
CA ASP A 88 6.35 3.31 42.40
C ASP A 88 6.71 3.82 43.81
N ASN A 89 6.29 5.05 44.10
CA ASN A 89 6.57 5.72 45.37
C ASN A 89 5.56 5.40 46.50
N GLY A 90 4.61 4.50 46.26
CA GLY A 90 3.59 4.11 47.24
C GLY A 90 2.48 5.17 47.41
N GLY A 91 1.28 4.85 46.92
CA GLY A 91 0.06 5.67 47.10
C GLY A 91 -0.21 6.70 45.99
N GLY A 92 0.80 7.10 45.22
CA GLY A 92 0.66 7.96 44.03
C GLY A 92 0.44 7.18 42.71
N PRO A 93 0.35 7.89 41.56
CA PRO A 93 0.41 7.26 40.25
C PRO A 93 1.72 6.50 40.05
N VAL A 94 1.69 5.46 39.22
CA VAL A 94 2.87 4.67 38.87
C VAL A 94 3.47 5.24 37.60
N GLU A 95 4.74 5.61 37.66
CA GLU A 95 5.45 6.25 36.55
C GLU A 95 6.20 5.21 35.72
N TYR A 96 6.11 5.35 34.40
CA TYR A 96 6.82 4.54 33.41
C TYR A 96 7.66 5.46 32.54
N THR A 97 8.97 5.19 32.48
CA THR A 97 9.89 5.93 31.62
C THR A 97 10.59 4.99 30.65
N PHE A 98 10.62 5.36 29.38
CA PHE A 98 11.14 4.56 28.28
C PHE A 98 12.41 5.19 27.71
N TYR A 99 13.40 4.34 27.46
CA TYR A 99 14.68 4.72 26.87
C TYR A 99 15.04 3.78 25.72
N GLU A 100 15.58 4.33 24.64
CA GLU A 100 16.37 3.56 23.68
C GLU A 100 17.72 3.22 24.32
N ALA A 101 18.03 1.93 24.39
CA ALA A 101 19.30 1.45 24.91
C ALA A 101 20.37 1.54 23.81
N GLY A 102 21.39 2.38 24.03
CA GLY A 102 22.51 2.50 23.10
C GLY A 102 23.30 1.20 22.94
N VAL A 103 23.76 0.91 21.73
CA VAL A 103 24.72 -0.17 21.46
C VAL A 103 26.07 0.23 22.04
N GLY A 104 26.65 -0.61 22.91
CA GLY A 104 28.00 -0.38 23.40
C GLY A 104 28.99 -0.49 22.23
N ASP A 105 29.72 0.58 21.94
CA ASP A 105 30.75 0.65 20.89
C ASP A 105 32.07 -0.06 21.30
N GLY A 106 32.06 -0.85 22.37
CA GLY A 106 33.26 -1.43 22.98
C GLY A 106 34.12 -0.42 23.75
N SER A 107 33.69 0.84 23.91
CA SER A 107 34.38 1.82 24.74
C SER A 107 34.12 1.59 26.25
N VAL A 108 35.00 2.17 27.08
CA VAL A 108 34.90 2.13 28.55
C VAL A 108 33.74 3.03 29.06
N ARG A 109 33.11 3.83 28.20
CA ARG A 109 31.99 4.70 28.58
C ARG A 109 30.68 3.91 28.52
N PRO A 110 29.79 4.04 29.53
CA PRO A 110 28.48 3.41 29.47
C PRO A 110 27.70 3.95 28.27
N PRO A 111 26.94 3.10 27.56
CA PRO A 111 26.17 3.52 26.39
C PRO A 111 25.19 4.64 26.77
N VAL A 112 25.13 5.67 25.92
CA VAL A 112 24.20 6.79 26.12
C VAL A 112 22.78 6.26 25.93
N ARG A 113 21.94 6.42 26.95
CA ARG A 113 20.50 6.12 26.85
C ARG A 113 19.78 7.36 26.34
N GLN A 114 18.93 7.18 25.34
CA GLN A 114 18.12 8.28 24.82
C GLN A 114 16.69 8.15 25.37
N PHE A 115 16.21 9.20 26.02
CA PHE A 115 14.84 9.26 26.53
C PHE A 115 13.85 9.24 25.36
N ALA A 116 12.86 8.35 25.41
CA ALA A 116 11.88 8.14 24.34
C ALA A 116 10.46 8.55 24.76
N ALA A 117 10.02 8.15 25.96
CA ALA A 117 8.67 8.44 26.42
C ALA A 117 8.57 8.42 27.95
N LYS A 118 7.56 9.10 28.47
CA LYS A 118 7.14 9.01 29.88
C LYS A 118 5.63 9.09 29.99
N LEU A 119 5.06 8.31 30.92
CA LEU A 119 3.64 8.35 31.26
C LEU A 119 3.40 7.88 32.69
N GLU A 120 2.24 8.25 33.23
CA GLU A 120 1.80 7.88 34.58
C GLU A 120 0.46 7.13 34.50
N ILE A 121 0.32 6.06 35.30
CA ILE A 121 -0.93 5.31 35.42
C ILE A 121 -1.48 5.43 36.83
N ASP A 122 -2.72 5.88 36.93
CA ASP A 122 -3.44 5.98 38.19
C ASP A 122 -3.86 4.63 38.72
N ARG A 123 -3.79 4.52 40.05
CA ARG A 123 -4.16 3.31 40.76
C ARG A 123 -5.66 3.08 40.84
N ASN A 124 -6.43 4.17 40.77
CA ASN A 124 -7.87 4.13 40.83
C ASN A 124 -8.43 3.85 39.43
N PRO A 125 -9.42 2.95 39.31
CA PRO A 125 -10.06 2.68 38.04
C PRO A 125 -10.76 3.95 37.53
N SER A 126 -10.70 4.17 36.23
CA SER A 126 -11.51 5.19 35.57
C SER A 126 -12.96 4.76 35.54
N THR A 127 -13.85 5.70 35.85
CA THR A 127 -15.29 5.53 35.68
C THR A 127 -15.78 6.68 34.82
N PHE A 128 -16.21 6.39 33.58
CA PHE A 128 -17.04 7.35 32.87
C PHE A 128 -18.35 7.52 33.64
N PRO A 129 -18.90 8.75 33.75
CA PRO A 129 -20.27 8.94 34.21
C PRO A 129 -21.21 8.04 33.38
N GLU A 130 -22.23 7.44 34.01
CA GLU A 130 -23.28 6.74 33.28
C GLU A 130 -23.83 7.67 32.18
N ALA A 131 -24.06 7.13 30.99
CA ALA A 131 -24.50 7.91 29.83
C ALA A 131 -25.72 8.75 30.21
N GLY A 132 -25.52 10.06 30.35
CA GLY A 132 -26.61 11.02 30.48
C GLY A 132 -27.43 11.03 29.19
N THR A 133 -28.60 11.63 29.25
CA THR A 133 -29.54 11.78 28.12
C THR A 133 -28.98 12.59 26.93
N ASP A 134 -27.74 13.09 27.01
CA ASP A 134 -27.02 13.83 25.96
C ASP A 134 -26.05 12.91 25.19
N ALA A 135 -26.56 11.81 24.64
CA ALA A 135 -25.77 10.94 23.76
C ALA A 135 -25.48 11.65 22.43
N PHE A 136 -24.23 11.61 21.98
CA PHE A 136 -23.83 12.16 20.67
C PHE A 136 -24.55 11.40 19.55
N SER A 137 -25.25 12.09 18.66
CA SER A 137 -25.92 11.48 17.50
C SER A 137 -25.00 11.48 16.29
N ILE A 138 -24.61 10.26 15.86
CA ILE A 138 -23.83 10.02 14.64
C ILE A 138 -24.59 10.56 13.42
N GLU A 139 -25.87 10.24 13.31
CA GLU A 139 -26.72 10.59 12.17
C GLU A 139 -26.89 12.11 12.05
N ALA A 140 -27.10 12.80 13.17
CA ALA A 140 -27.18 14.26 13.19
C ALA A 140 -25.86 14.91 12.76
N PHE A 141 -24.71 14.38 13.24
CA PHE A 141 -23.39 14.89 12.84
C PHE A 141 -23.10 14.65 11.35
N GLN A 142 -23.45 13.47 10.84
CA GLN A 142 -23.31 13.16 9.41
C GLN A 142 -24.17 14.11 8.55
N ALA A 143 -25.40 14.39 8.97
CA ALA A 143 -26.31 15.27 8.24
C ALA A 143 -25.84 16.74 8.18
N GLN A 144 -25.14 17.23 9.21
CA GLN A 144 -24.56 18.59 9.21
C GLN A 144 -23.18 18.67 8.55
N SER A 145 -22.51 17.54 8.32
CA SER A 145 -21.18 17.53 7.73
C SER A 145 -21.20 17.85 6.23
N HIS A 146 -20.19 18.56 5.74
CA HIS A 146 -20.16 19.05 4.36
C HIS A 146 -19.62 18.05 3.34
N ALA A 147 -18.80 17.08 3.78
CA ALA A 147 -18.18 16.09 2.92
C ALA A 147 -17.71 14.86 3.71
N VAL A 148 -17.66 13.71 3.04
CA VAL A 148 -17.08 12.47 3.56
C VAL A 148 -15.70 12.28 2.94
N ILE A 149 -14.69 12.06 3.78
CA ILE A 149 -13.35 11.64 3.36
C ILE A 149 -13.28 10.12 3.53
N HIS A 150 -13.19 9.40 2.43
CA HIS A 150 -13.06 7.94 2.46
C HIS A 150 -11.63 7.50 2.79
N SER A 151 -11.49 6.28 3.31
CA SER A 151 -10.21 5.70 3.77
C SER A 151 -9.04 5.91 2.79
N GLN A 152 -9.22 5.54 1.51
CA GLN A 152 -8.17 5.66 0.49
C GLN A 152 -7.73 7.11 0.29
N GLN A 153 -8.68 8.05 0.22
CA GLN A 153 -8.38 9.48 0.09
C GLN A 153 -7.67 10.02 1.34
N PHE A 154 -8.13 9.62 2.53
CA PHE A 154 -7.55 10.03 3.80
C PHE A 154 -6.08 9.59 3.90
N TYR A 155 -5.80 8.30 3.76
CA TYR A 155 -4.44 7.77 3.89
C TYR A 155 -3.52 8.14 2.74
N LYS A 156 -4.05 8.33 1.51
CA LYS A 156 -3.26 8.90 0.42
C LYS A 156 -2.78 10.31 0.78
N LYS A 157 -3.66 11.18 1.27
CA LYS A 157 -3.29 12.54 1.64
C LYS A 157 -2.29 12.57 2.82
N LEU A 158 -2.45 11.68 3.79
CA LEU A 158 -1.45 11.56 4.87
C LEU A 158 -0.09 11.13 4.35
N ARG A 159 -0.04 10.16 3.42
CA ARG A 159 1.18 9.75 2.74
C ARG A 159 1.81 10.87 1.93
N ASP A 160 1.01 11.63 1.18
CA ASP A 160 1.47 12.80 0.41
C ASP A 160 2.12 13.86 1.32
N ASN A 161 1.67 13.96 2.59
CA ASN A 161 2.23 14.84 3.62
C ASN A 161 3.42 14.23 4.39
N GLY A 162 3.82 13.00 4.08
CA GLY A 162 4.93 12.30 4.74
C GLY A 162 4.55 11.50 5.98
N ASN A 163 3.27 11.19 6.21
CA ASN A 163 2.83 10.21 7.21
C ASN A 163 2.46 8.89 6.50
N GLN A 164 3.37 7.91 6.53
CA GLN A 164 3.21 6.61 5.87
C GLN A 164 2.59 5.58 6.83
N TYR A 165 1.30 5.27 6.61
CA TYR A 165 0.62 4.17 7.30
C TYR A 165 0.40 3.01 6.34
N GLY A 166 0.81 1.80 6.74
CA GLY A 166 0.50 0.53 6.09
C GLY A 166 -0.82 -0.05 6.57
N SER A 167 -1.26 -1.16 5.96
CA SER A 167 -2.60 -1.75 6.12
C SER A 167 -3.07 -1.89 7.58
N ARG A 168 -2.16 -2.26 8.50
CA ARG A 168 -2.50 -2.51 9.92
C ARG A 168 -2.73 -1.25 10.75
N PHE A 169 -2.27 -0.09 10.28
CA PHE A 169 -2.52 1.23 10.89
C PHE A 169 -3.61 2.02 10.16
N GLN A 170 -4.21 1.43 9.10
CA GLN A 170 -5.28 2.05 8.32
C GLN A 170 -6.68 1.66 8.82
N ASN A 171 -6.96 1.85 10.12
CA ASN A 171 -8.23 1.41 10.69
C ASN A 171 -9.41 2.35 10.42
N ILE A 172 -9.19 3.55 9.87
CA ILE A 172 -10.26 4.51 9.58
C ILE A 172 -10.87 4.24 8.21
N SER A 173 -12.18 3.95 8.18
CA SER A 173 -12.92 3.64 6.94
C SER A 173 -13.54 4.87 6.28
N ALA A 174 -13.97 5.86 7.08
CA ALA A 174 -14.57 7.11 6.61
C ALA A 174 -14.49 8.18 7.71
N ILE A 175 -14.40 9.44 7.30
CA ILE A 175 -14.42 10.63 8.16
C ILE A 175 -15.43 11.64 7.65
N TRP A 176 -16.25 12.17 8.54
CA TRP A 176 -17.13 13.33 8.32
C TRP A 176 -16.53 14.52 9.05
N ARG A 177 -16.51 15.70 8.42
CA ARG A 177 -15.95 16.92 9.02
C ARG A 177 -16.97 18.04 9.06
N ALA A 178 -17.04 18.74 10.20
CA ALA A 178 -17.84 19.94 10.40
C ALA A 178 -17.05 20.93 11.27
N GLY A 179 -16.48 21.97 10.67
CA GLY A 179 -15.70 23.00 11.39
C GLY A 179 -14.47 22.44 12.10
N ASP A 180 -14.44 22.64 13.41
CA ASP A 180 -13.44 22.17 14.39
C ASP A 180 -13.73 20.76 14.93
N GLN A 181 -14.72 20.06 14.36
CA GLN A 181 -15.09 18.71 14.72
C GLN A 181 -14.95 17.72 13.55
N SER A 182 -14.62 16.48 13.88
CA SER A 182 -14.61 15.36 12.96
C SER A 182 -15.25 14.13 13.61
N LEU A 183 -15.87 13.29 12.80
CA LEU A 183 -16.39 11.99 13.20
C LEU A 183 -15.79 10.95 12.27
N GLY A 184 -15.16 9.91 12.80
CA GLY A 184 -14.61 8.83 11.99
C GLY A 184 -15.16 7.47 12.38
N ARG A 185 -15.28 6.59 11.40
CA ARG A 185 -15.66 5.18 11.60
C ARG A 185 -14.42 4.30 11.57
N LEU A 186 -14.13 3.63 12.69
CA LEU A 186 -12.96 2.78 12.88
C LEU A 186 -13.35 1.31 12.83
N SER A 187 -12.54 0.50 12.16
CA SER A 187 -12.64 -0.95 12.18
C SER A 187 -11.68 -1.50 13.23
N VAL A 188 -12.18 -2.40 14.08
CA VAL A 188 -11.35 -3.11 15.06
C VAL A 188 -10.93 -4.43 14.44
N ALA A 189 -9.74 -4.45 13.84
CA ALA A 189 -9.16 -5.68 13.34
C ALA A 189 -8.90 -6.65 14.51
N ARG A 190 -9.53 -7.83 14.47
CA ARG A 190 -9.33 -8.90 15.44
C ARG A 190 -8.48 -10.00 14.80
N GLN A 191 -7.20 -10.10 15.17
CA GLN A 191 -6.38 -11.27 14.85
C GLN A 191 -6.41 -12.25 16.03
N ALA A 192 -6.60 -13.54 15.77
CA ALA A 192 -6.49 -14.56 16.81
C ALA A 192 -5.09 -14.47 17.46
N GLY A 193 -4.96 -14.63 18.78
CA GLY A 193 -3.67 -14.65 19.48
C GLY A 193 -3.00 -13.28 19.78
N GLU A 194 -3.22 -12.23 18.99
CA GLU A 194 -2.71 -10.87 19.30
C GLU A 194 -3.54 -10.17 20.39
N ILE A 195 -4.84 -10.47 20.46
CA ILE A 195 -5.81 -9.87 21.39
C ILE A 195 -5.47 -10.20 22.86
N GLU A 196 -4.89 -11.36 23.14
CA GLU A 196 -4.52 -11.73 24.53
C GLU A 196 -3.23 -11.04 25.01
N ALA A 197 -2.40 -10.55 24.09
CA ALA A 197 -1.10 -9.96 24.37
C ALA A 197 -1.15 -8.46 24.68
N HIS A 198 -2.12 -7.74 24.12
CA HIS A 198 -2.27 -6.29 24.26
C HIS A 198 -3.41 -5.94 25.21
N TYR A 199 -3.33 -4.79 25.87
CA TYR A 199 -4.46 -4.22 26.59
C TYR A 199 -5.29 -3.32 25.67
N LEU A 200 -4.61 -2.52 24.85
CA LEU A 200 -5.20 -1.70 23.79
C LEU A 200 -4.26 -1.74 22.60
N HIS A 201 -4.68 -2.36 21.49
CA HIS A 201 -3.80 -2.59 20.35
C HIS A 201 -3.20 -1.26 19.85
N PRO A 202 -1.87 -1.15 19.68
CA PRO A 202 -1.22 0.11 19.33
C PRO A 202 -1.74 0.73 18.04
N SER A 203 -2.08 -0.07 17.03
CA SER A 203 -2.63 0.47 15.78
C SER A 203 -4.03 1.05 15.95
N LEU A 204 -4.86 0.49 16.84
CA LEU A 204 -6.19 1.01 17.10
C LEU A 204 -6.10 2.34 17.86
N LEU A 205 -5.28 2.42 18.91
CA LEU A 205 -5.05 3.65 19.65
C LEU A 205 -4.45 4.74 18.76
N ASP A 206 -3.50 4.39 17.89
CA ASP A 206 -2.93 5.34 16.93
C ASP A 206 -4.00 5.89 15.99
N SER A 207 -4.84 5.02 15.43
CA SER A 207 -5.97 5.43 14.58
C SER A 207 -7.00 6.32 15.31
N MET A 208 -7.15 6.22 16.63
CA MET A 208 -7.98 7.18 17.38
C MET A 208 -7.36 8.58 17.33
N THR A 209 -6.03 8.71 17.44
CA THR A 209 -5.34 10.00 17.34
C THR A 209 -5.35 10.56 15.90
N GLN A 210 -5.31 9.68 14.89
CA GLN A 210 -5.40 10.06 13.47
C GLN A 210 -6.71 10.80 13.13
N LEU A 211 -7.77 10.67 13.94
CA LEU A 211 -9.03 11.40 13.75
C LEU A 211 -8.89 12.92 13.85
N LEU A 212 -7.78 13.42 14.41
CA LEU A 212 -7.44 14.84 14.44
C LEU A 212 -6.71 15.32 13.17
N ALA A 213 -6.17 14.41 12.36
CA ALA A 213 -5.47 14.76 11.12
C ALA A 213 -6.32 15.57 10.10
N PRO A 214 -7.65 15.40 9.97
CA PRO A 214 -8.49 16.22 9.10
C PRO A 214 -8.35 17.73 9.30
N PHE A 215 -7.93 18.19 10.48
CA PHE A 215 -7.77 19.61 10.77
C PHE A 215 -6.49 20.21 10.16
N ILE A 216 -5.49 19.38 9.88
CA ILE A 216 -4.16 19.83 9.43
C ILE A 216 -3.72 19.20 8.11
N MET A 217 -4.41 18.19 7.59
CA MET A 217 -3.97 17.42 6.43
C MET A 217 -3.90 18.27 5.15
N GLU A 218 -4.57 19.42 5.10
CA GLU A 218 -4.48 20.36 3.98
C GLU A 218 -3.27 21.31 4.06
N GLN A 219 -2.52 21.31 5.17
CA GLN A 219 -1.32 22.16 5.33
C GLN A 219 -0.06 21.56 4.68
N GLY A 220 -0.11 20.34 4.16
CA GLY A 220 1.03 19.69 3.51
C GLY A 220 2.17 19.31 4.47
N LYS A 221 1.91 19.30 5.78
CA LYS A 221 2.92 19.04 6.82
C LYS A 221 2.79 17.63 7.37
N THR A 222 3.93 17.03 7.69
CA THR A 222 3.99 15.79 8.48
C THR A 222 3.64 16.12 9.92
N PHE A 223 2.82 15.30 10.58
CA PHE A 223 2.53 15.47 12.00
C PHE A 223 3.13 14.34 12.83
N ILE A 224 3.61 14.65 14.03
CA ILE A 224 4.17 13.69 14.98
C ILE A 224 3.49 13.87 16.34
N LEU A 225 3.03 12.77 16.92
CA LEU A 225 2.41 12.75 18.24
C LEU A 225 3.43 13.16 19.30
N ARG A 226 3.16 14.25 20.02
CA ARG A 226 4.06 14.85 21.03
C ARG A 226 3.66 14.46 22.44
N SER A 227 2.38 14.55 22.75
CA SER A 227 1.87 14.25 24.08
C SER A 227 0.39 13.92 24.08
N ILE A 228 -0.06 13.24 25.12
CA ILE A 228 -1.47 13.07 25.45
C ILE A 228 -1.62 13.38 26.94
N GLU A 229 -2.41 14.39 27.27
CA GLU A 229 -2.60 14.78 28.69
C GLU A 229 -3.30 13.68 29.47
N LYS A 230 -4.31 13.06 28.86
CA LYS A 230 -5.22 12.12 29.52
C LYS A 230 -5.70 11.01 28.58
N ILE A 231 -5.69 9.76 29.04
CA ILE A 231 -6.30 8.61 28.37
C ILE A 231 -7.13 7.86 29.40
N GLU A 232 -8.43 7.75 29.16
CA GLU A 232 -9.32 6.90 29.96
C GLU A 232 -9.84 5.74 29.12
N VAL A 233 -9.77 4.52 29.67
CA VAL A 233 -10.22 3.29 29.01
C VAL A 233 -11.09 2.49 29.98
N THR A 234 -12.35 2.26 29.64
CA THR A 234 -13.31 1.58 30.54
C THR A 234 -13.45 0.09 30.30
N ASN A 235 -13.20 -0.40 29.08
CA ASN A 235 -13.28 -1.82 28.77
C ASN A 235 -12.33 -2.21 27.62
N ALA A 236 -11.56 -3.27 27.80
CA ALA A 236 -10.64 -3.80 26.78
C ALA A 236 -11.34 -4.60 25.67
N HIS A 237 -12.63 -4.93 25.82
CA HIS A 237 -13.39 -5.63 24.79
C HIS A 237 -14.14 -4.63 23.90
N PHE A 238 -13.50 -4.27 22.78
CA PHE A 238 -14.08 -3.39 21.77
C PHE A 238 -14.98 -4.18 20.79
N PRO A 239 -16.11 -3.63 20.34
CA PRO A 239 -16.86 -4.17 19.21
C PRO A 239 -16.06 -4.08 17.90
N ASP A 240 -16.49 -4.78 16.85
CA ASP A 240 -15.79 -4.81 15.55
C ASP A 240 -15.78 -3.44 14.84
N THR A 241 -16.74 -2.58 15.18
CA THR A 241 -16.86 -1.22 14.64
C THR A 241 -16.99 -0.22 15.78
N LEU A 242 -16.18 0.84 15.70
CA LEU A 242 -16.20 1.97 16.62
C LEU A 242 -16.41 3.28 15.85
N TRP A 243 -16.88 4.29 16.57
CA TRP A 243 -16.99 5.66 16.11
C TRP A 243 -16.14 6.55 16.99
N GLY A 244 -15.38 7.45 16.39
CA GLY A 244 -14.56 8.41 17.11
C GLY A 244 -14.96 9.83 16.74
N HIS A 245 -15.38 10.62 17.73
CA HIS A 245 -15.63 12.04 17.59
C HIS A 245 -14.43 12.82 18.10
N ALA A 246 -13.79 13.61 17.24
CA ALA A 246 -12.64 14.42 17.59
C ALA A 246 -12.96 15.91 17.49
N THR A 247 -12.43 16.69 18.43
CA THR A 247 -12.62 18.14 18.51
C THR A 247 -11.25 18.81 18.59
N LEU A 248 -10.99 19.74 17.68
CA LEU A 248 -9.82 20.61 17.71
C LEU A 248 -9.98 21.65 18.83
N LEU A 249 -8.98 21.80 19.68
CA LEU A 249 -8.96 22.85 20.70
C LEU A 249 -8.41 24.15 20.11
N ALA A 250 -8.92 25.28 20.58
CA ALA A 250 -8.39 26.59 20.20
C ALA A 250 -6.89 26.66 20.55
N GLN A 251 -6.07 27.04 19.57
CA GLN A 251 -4.63 27.18 19.75
C GLN A 251 -4.31 28.20 20.85
N ASP A 252 -3.46 27.83 21.80
CA ASP A 252 -2.75 28.81 22.63
C ASP A 252 -1.68 29.45 21.72
N GLU A 253 -1.68 30.77 21.58
CA GLU A 253 -0.74 31.52 20.72
C GLU A 253 0.74 31.26 21.04
N ARG A 254 1.02 30.56 22.15
CA ARG A 254 2.34 30.15 22.62
C ARG A 254 2.80 28.77 22.13
N ALA A 255 1.95 27.98 21.48
CA ALA A 255 2.31 26.69 20.93
C ALA A 255 2.98 26.86 19.56
N GLU A 256 4.31 26.99 19.54
CA GLU A 256 5.08 27.00 18.30
C GLU A 256 4.81 25.70 17.48
N ASN A 257 4.18 25.87 16.31
CA ASN A 257 4.10 24.89 15.22
C ASN A 257 3.47 23.52 15.60
N GLY A 258 2.28 23.52 16.20
CA GLY A 258 1.53 22.31 16.55
C GLY A 258 0.01 22.52 16.70
N PHE A 259 -0.72 21.44 16.97
CA PHE A 259 -2.16 21.47 17.23
C PHE A 259 -2.56 20.49 18.34
N VAL A 260 -3.67 20.77 19.01
CA VAL A 260 -4.16 19.98 20.14
C VAL A 260 -5.64 19.66 19.95
N GLY A 261 -6.06 18.46 20.32
CA GLY A 261 -7.45 18.07 20.26
C GLY A 261 -7.84 17.00 21.27
N ASN A 262 -9.15 16.76 21.36
CA ASN A 262 -9.74 15.69 22.16
C ASN A 262 -10.38 14.66 21.23
N VAL A 263 -10.44 13.40 21.68
CA VAL A 263 -11.09 12.31 20.94
C VAL A 263 -11.94 11.48 21.90
N ARG A 264 -13.20 11.22 21.54
CA ARG A 264 -14.11 10.34 22.28
C ARG A 264 -14.52 9.20 21.37
N VAL A 265 -14.33 7.96 21.82
CA VAL A 265 -14.56 6.75 21.02
C VAL A 265 -15.66 5.91 21.64
N PHE A 266 -16.71 5.67 20.88
CA PHE A 266 -17.94 5.02 21.30
C PHE A 266 -18.44 4.03 20.25
N ASP A 267 -19.37 3.15 20.63
CA ASP A 267 -20.06 2.27 19.67
C ASP A 267 -21.31 2.93 19.07
N GLN A 268 -22.00 2.23 18.16
CA GLN A 268 -23.23 2.75 17.52
C GLN A 268 -24.33 3.14 18.52
N SER A 269 -24.33 2.57 19.74
CA SER A 269 -25.31 2.90 20.77
C SER A 269 -24.95 4.16 21.56
N GLY A 270 -23.76 4.75 21.33
CA GLY A 270 -23.23 5.89 22.07
C GLY A 270 -22.48 5.50 23.35
N LYS A 271 -22.26 4.19 23.59
CA LYS A 271 -21.49 3.74 24.76
C LYS A 271 -20.01 4.08 24.57
N LEU A 272 -19.43 4.83 25.50
CA LEU A 272 -18.05 5.30 25.48
C LEU A 272 -17.06 4.21 25.92
N TYR A 273 -15.98 4.05 25.16
CA TYR A 273 -14.89 3.09 25.42
C TYR A 273 -13.55 3.77 25.72
N VAL A 274 -13.22 4.83 24.99
CA VAL A 274 -11.96 5.56 25.14
C VAL A 274 -12.20 7.06 25.08
N GLU A 275 -11.52 7.81 25.94
CA GLU A 275 -11.44 9.26 25.87
C GLU A 275 -9.97 9.69 25.91
N LEU A 276 -9.55 10.44 24.90
CA LEU A 276 -8.24 11.05 24.79
C LEU A 276 -8.42 12.57 24.97
N SER A 277 -7.73 13.16 25.93
CA SER A 277 -7.74 14.62 26.13
C SER A 277 -6.35 15.20 25.93
N GLY A 278 -6.28 16.40 25.34
CA GLY A 278 -5.02 17.11 25.13
C GLY A 278 -4.04 16.34 24.24
N VAL A 279 -4.54 15.68 23.19
CA VAL A 279 -3.70 15.01 22.19
C VAL A 279 -3.00 16.09 21.38
N ALA A 280 -1.71 16.25 21.61
CA ALA A 280 -0.90 17.28 20.98
C ALA A 280 0.03 16.70 19.93
N PHE A 281 0.09 17.36 18.79
CA PHE A 281 0.97 17.04 17.68
C PHE A 281 1.91 18.21 17.39
N THR A 282 3.13 17.88 17.00
CA THR A 282 4.07 18.81 16.38
C THR A 282 4.00 18.64 14.87
N LEU A 283 4.04 19.74 14.14
CA LEU A 283 4.11 19.73 12.69
C LEU A 283 5.57 19.86 12.26
N LEU A 284 6.02 18.93 11.43
CA LEU A 284 7.28 19.06 10.71
C LEU A 284 6.98 19.57 9.31
N ASP A 285 7.83 20.50 8.87
CA ASP A 285 7.96 20.69 7.44
C ASP A 285 8.39 19.35 6.82
N ARG A 286 7.91 19.08 5.62
CA ARG A 286 8.44 17.98 4.82
C ARG A 286 9.96 18.14 4.76
N VAL A 287 10.70 17.04 4.90
CA VAL A 287 12.12 17.03 4.55
C VAL A 287 12.17 17.10 3.03
N ASP A 288 11.93 18.31 2.54
CA ASP A 288 12.37 18.74 1.25
C ASP A 288 13.89 18.74 1.36
N THR A 289 14.58 17.92 0.58
CA THR A 289 16.03 18.13 0.37
C THR A 289 16.21 19.62 0.12
N ALA A 290 17.12 20.27 0.84
CA ALA A 290 17.19 21.73 0.99
C ALA A 290 17.19 22.55 -0.32
N ASP A 291 17.34 21.89 -1.47
CA ASP A 291 17.23 22.43 -2.83
C ASP A 291 15.79 22.79 -3.27
N GLU A 292 14.72 22.27 -2.64
CA GLU A 292 13.33 22.43 -3.12
C GLU A 292 12.63 23.74 -2.70
N LYS A 293 12.97 24.36 -1.55
CA LYS A 293 12.35 25.65 -1.13
C LYS A 293 12.77 26.84 -2.00
N THR A 294 13.86 26.71 -2.76
CA THR A 294 14.32 27.68 -3.75
C THR A 294 13.94 27.32 -5.18
N ALA A 295 13.28 26.17 -5.38
CA ALA A 295 12.98 25.68 -6.71
C ALA A 295 11.80 26.42 -7.35
N ALA A 296 11.94 26.77 -8.62
CA ALA A 296 10.82 27.27 -9.40
C ALA A 296 9.80 26.14 -9.58
N SER A 297 8.55 26.37 -9.15
CA SER A 297 7.45 25.41 -9.34
C SER A 297 6.98 25.41 -10.80
N LEU A 298 6.98 24.25 -11.44
CA LEU A 298 6.55 24.02 -12.81
C LEU A 298 5.43 22.98 -12.83
N VAL A 299 4.20 23.40 -13.11
CA VAL A 299 3.08 22.46 -13.27
C VAL A 299 2.83 22.23 -14.75
N ILE A 300 2.89 20.98 -15.19
CA ILE A 300 2.73 20.60 -16.60
C ILE A 300 1.43 19.82 -16.75
N ALA A 301 0.51 20.31 -17.60
CA ALA A 301 -0.58 19.48 -18.11
C ALA A 301 -0.34 19.21 -19.58
N ALA A 302 -0.50 17.95 -19.97
CA ALA A 302 -0.30 17.51 -21.33
C ALA A 302 -1.44 16.58 -21.78
N ASN A 303 -1.71 16.56 -23.08
CA ASN A 303 -2.61 15.58 -23.67
C ASN A 303 -1.89 14.29 -24.04
N PHE A 304 -0.54 14.32 -24.06
CA PHE A 304 0.39 13.21 -24.26
C PHE A 304 1.25 12.96 -23.01
N THR A 305 2.02 11.87 -22.97
CA THR A 305 2.97 11.56 -21.88
C THR A 305 4.13 12.56 -21.85
N ALA A 306 4.20 13.38 -20.79
CA ALA A 306 5.17 14.48 -20.65
C ALA A 306 6.26 14.21 -19.59
N GLU A 307 6.08 13.17 -18.78
CA GLU A 307 6.98 12.71 -17.72
C GLU A 307 8.42 12.47 -18.20
N PRO A 308 8.70 11.96 -19.44
CA PRO A 308 10.07 11.81 -19.94
C PRO A 308 10.86 13.13 -20.02
N MET A 309 10.18 14.28 -19.97
CA MET A 309 10.84 15.59 -19.96
C MET A 309 11.37 15.97 -18.58
N GLU A 310 10.97 15.27 -17.51
CA GLU A 310 11.31 15.59 -16.12
C GLU A 310 12.82 15.67 -15.91
N ASP A 311 13.56 14.64 -16.29
CA ASP A 311 15.02 14.58 -16.13
C ASP A 311 15.73 15.68 -16.91
N SER A 312 15.25 15.98 -18.12
CA SER A 312 15.82 17.04 -18.96
C SER A 312 15.56 18.43 -18.35
N LEU A 313 14.36 18.66 -17.83
CA LEU A 313 13.98 19.91 -17.20
C LEU A 313 14.73 20.12 -15.87
N LYS A 314 14.88 19.08 -15.05
CA LYS A 314 15.72 19.10 -13.83
C LYS A 314 17.17 19.40 -14.17
N PHE A 315 17.73 18.70 -15.16
CA PHE A 315 19.10 18.94 -15.64
C PHE A 315 19.34 20.40 -16.02
N TRP A 316 18.43 21.00 -16.80
CA TRP A 316 18.56 22.41 -17.19
C TRP A 316 18.35 23.35 -16.01
N GLY A 317 17.45 23.03 -15.08
CA GLY A 317 17.28 23.75 -13.83
C GLY A 317 18.58 23.83 -13.03
N ASP A 318 19.21 22.68 -12.80
CA ASP A 318 20.50 22.58 -12.12
C ASP A 318 21.60 23.32 -12.88
N HIS A 319 21.65 23.16 -14.21
CA HIS A 319 22.65 23.82 -15.07
C HIS A 319 22.58 25.35 -14.99
N PHE A 320 21.38 25.91 -14.93
CA PHE A 320 21.18 27.36 -14.85
C PHE A 320 21.11 27.91 -13.41
N GLY A 321 21.29 27.05 -12.40
CA GLY A 321 21.21 27.44 -10.99
C GLY A 321 19.80 27.85 -10.55
N VAL A 322 18.78 27.32 -11.23
CA VAL A 322 17.36 27.50 -10.90
C VAL A 322 16.77 26.11 -10.72
N PRO A 323 16.84 25.52 -9.51
CA PRO A 323 16.22 24.21 -9.25
C PRO A 323 14.75 24.26 -9.70
N ILE A 324 14.23 23.21 -10.33
CA ILE A 324 12.85 23.18 -10.83
C ILE A 324 12.12 22.03 -10.16
N HIS A 325 11.04 22.36 -9.45
CA HIS A 325 10.12 21.35 -8.92
C HIS A 325 9.00 21.14 -9.94
N ILE A 326 8.85 19.91 -10.44
CA ILE A 326 7.95 19.60 -11.55
C ILE A 326 6.78 18.78 -11.02
N GLN A 327 5.56 19.24 -11.29
CA GLN A 327 4.33 18.51 -10.99
C GLN A 327 3.55 18.27 -12.27
N PHE A 328 3.28 17.01 -12.61
CA PHE A 328 2.43 16.65 -13.73
C PHE A 328 0.97 16.59 -13.31
N ALA A 329 0.08 17.20 -14.10
CA ALA A 329 -1.35 16.98 -14.00
C ALA A 329 -1.70 15.60 -14.58
N PRO A 330 -2.82 14.97 -14.15
CA PRO A 330 -3.21 13.67 -14.69
C PRO A 330 -3.41 13.71 -16.21
N TYR A 331 -3.12 12.59 -16.87
CA TYR A 331 -3.14 12.45 -18.33
C TYR A 331 -4.43 12.97 -18.98
N ASN A 332 -4.28 13.75 -20.06
CA ASN A 332 -5.37 14.30 -20.86
C ASN A 332 -6.40 15.13 -20.06
N GLN A 333 -5.97 15.73 -18.94
CA GLN A 333 -6.84 16.58 -18.11
C GLN A 333 -6.63 18.09 -18.33
N ILE A 334 -6.19 18.52 -19.51
CA ILE A 334 -5.87 19.93 -19.80
C ILE A 334 -7.07 20.84 -19.50
N PHE A 335 -8.27 20.49 -19.99
CA PHE A 335 -9.46 21.31 -19.79
C PHE A 335 -9.89 21.36 -18.32
N GLN A 336 -9.79 20.24 -17.60
CA GLN A 336 -10.09 20.20 -16.17
C GLN A 336 -9.13 21.11 -15.41
N GLN A 337 -7.83 21.09 -15.71
CA GLN A 337 -6.88 21.98 -15.04
C GLN A 337 -7.08 23.46 -15.39
N LEU A 338 -7.55 23.77 -16.60
CA LEU A 338 -7.85 25.15 -17.02
C LEU A 338 -9.18 25.69 -16.46
N LEU A 339 -10.18 24.83 -16.28
CA LEU A 339 -11.55 25.23 -15.95
C LEU A 339 -11.91 25.02 -14.47
N ASP A 340 -11.32 24.02 -13.80
CA ASP A 340 -11.63 23.68 -12.42
C ASP A 340 -11.02 24.71 -11.45
N PRO A 341 -11.85 25.41 -10.64
CA PRO A 341 -11.38 26.30 -9.59
C PRO A 341 -10.42 25.63 -8.57
N GLY A 342 -10.49 24.30 -8.40
CA GLY A 342 -9.66 23.48 -7.52
C GLY A 342 -8.46 22.78 -8.19
N GLY A 343 -8.27 22.97 -9.49
CA GLY A 343 -7.21 22.31 -10.29
C GLY A 343 -5.78 22.74 -9.91
N VAL A 344 -4.79 21.96 -10.32
CA VAL A 344 -3.37 22.18 -9.97
C VAL A 344 -2.81 23.47 -10.54
N PHE A 345 -3.23 23.87 -11.74
CA PHE A 345 -2.85 25.16 -12.34
C PHE A 345 -3.29 26.35 -11.49
N ARG A 346 -4.46 26.24 -10.86
CA ARG A 346 -4.98 27.31 -10.02
C ARG A 346 -4.33 27.32 -8.64
N LYS A 347 -3.76 26.21 -8.18
CA LYS A 347 -3.01 26.12 -6.92
C LYS A 347 -1.58 26.63 -7.07
N ASN A 348 -0.99 26.53 -8.26
CA ASN A 348 0.35 27.01 -8.57
C ASN A 348 0.38 28.53 -8.80
N ARG A 349 0.34 29.31 -7.72
CA ARG A 349 0.27 30.78 -7.76
C ARG A 349 1.61 31.47 -8.02
N ASP A 350 2.68 30.88 -7.51
CA ASP A 350 4.04 31.46 -7.52
C ASP A 350 4.99 30.70 -8.45
N GLY A 351 4.43 29.91 -9.37
CA GLY A 351 5.17 29.10 -10.34
C GLY A 351 4.71 29.30 -11.78
N VAL A 352 5.18 28.44 -12.67
CA VAL A 352 4.85 28.44 -14.09
C VAL A 352 3.91 27.26 -14.38
N ASN A 353 2.77 27.55 -15.02
CA ASN A 353 1.91 26.52 -15.59
C ASN A 353 2.24 26.36 -17.06
N VAL A 354 2.48 25.12 -17.49
CA VAL A 354 2.77 24.77 -18.87
C VAL A 354 1.69 23.84 -19.37
N VAL A 355 1.13 24.20 -20.52
CA VAL A 355 0.23 23.34 -21.28
C VAL A 355 1.00 22.82 -22.48
N LEU A 356 1.20 21.51 -22.54
CA LEU A 356 1.82 20.84 -23.68
C LEU A 356 0.73 20.19 -24.53
N LEU A 357 0.71 20.55 -25.82
CA LEU A 357 -0.31 20.10 -26.75
C LEU A 357 0.35 19.34 -27.90
N GLY A 358 0.18 18.02 -27.88
CA GLY A 358 0.37 17.18 -29.05
C GLY A 358 -0.79 17.45 -30.01
N LEU A 359 -0.55 18.24 -31.05
CA LEU A 359 -1.57 18.57 -32.05
C LEU A 359 -2.06 17.33 -32.80
N GLU A 360 -1.23 16.29 -32.91
CA GLU A 360 -1.59 14.99 -33.49
C GLU A 360 -2.61 14.23 -32.62
N GLU A 361 -2.47 14.30 -31.30
CA GLU A 361 -3.42 13.67 -30.36
C GLU A 361 -4.72 14.45 -30.23
N TRP A 362 -4.67 15.78 -30.38
CA TRP A 362 -5.87 16.62 -30.40
C TRP A 362 -6.62 16.53 -31.75
N ALA A 363 -5.91 16.31 -32.85
CA ALA A 363 -6.52 16.06 -34.16
C ALA A 363 -7.18 14.67 -34.25
N GLY A 364 -6.90 13.77 -33.30
CA GLY A 364 -7.68 12.56 -33.08
C GLY A 364 -9.00 12.90 -32.42
N GLU A 365 -10.05 13.12 -33.21
CA GLU A 365 -11.44 13.09 -32.73
C GLU A 365 -11.66 11.91 -31.76
N HIS A 366 -12.50 12.11 -30.73
CA HIS A 366 -13.00 11.07 -29.81
C HIS A 366 -12.89 9.68 -30.44
N ARG A 367 -11.83 8.93 -30.12
CA ARG A 367 -11.77 7.53 -30.53
C ARG A 367 -12.91 6.86 -29.78
N PRO A 368 -13.94 6.33 -30.45
CA PRO A 368 -14.94 5.51 -29.77
C PRO A 368 -14.20 4.39 -29.03
N ALA A 369 -14.77 3.88 -27.93
CA ALA A 369 -14.19 2.76 -27.21
C ALA A 369 -13.78 1.67 -28.22
N LEU A 370 -12.46 1.47 -28.38
CA LEU A 370 -11.92 0.56 -29.40
C LEU A 370 -12.36 -0.88 -29.14
N LEU A 371 -12.73 -1.17 -27.89
CA LEU A 371 -13.31 -2.42 -27.45
C LEU A 371 -14.77 -2.21 -27.09
N THR A 372 -15.64 -2.96 -27.74
CA THR A 372 -17.05 -3.08 -27.37
C THR A 372 -17.39 -4.55 -27.29
N LEU A 373 -17.99 -4.95 -26.16
CA LEU A 373 -18.49 -6.30 -25.99
C LEU A 373 -19.99 -6.30 -26.32
N ASN A 374 -20.39 -7.11 -27.30
CA ASN A 374 -21.81 -7.36 -27.57
C ASN A 374 -22.26 -8.67 -26.88
N GLU A 375 -23.57 -8.80 -26.62
CA GLU A 375 -24.11 -9.95 -25.89
C GLU A 375 -23.89 -11.30 -26.60
N GLU A 376 -23.89 -11.32 -27.95
CA GLU A 376 -23.69 -12.54 -28.72
C GLU A 376 -22.25 -13.05 -28.59
N SER A 377 -21.26 -12.17 -28.77
CA SER A 377 -19.83 -12.46 -28.58
C SER A 377 -19.53 -12.87 -27.14
N SER A 378 -20.13 -12.21 -26.15
CA SER A 378 -20.00 -12.56 -24.73
C SER A 378 -20.49 -14.00 -24.48
N LYS A 379 -21.70 -14.35 -24.93
CA LYS A 379 -22.25 -15.70 -24.77
C LYS A 379 -21.45 -16.75 -25.53
N LEU A 380 -21.04 -16.46 -26.76
CA LEU A 380 -20.29 -17.40 -27.60
C LEU A 380 -18.89 -17.68 -27.04
N CYS A 381 -18.19 -16.64 -26.60
CA CYS A 381 -16.78 -16.76 -26.20
C CYS A 381 -16.64 -17.20 -24.74
N PHE A 382 -17.46 -16.68 -23.82
CA PHE A 382 -17.36 -17.01 -22.40
C PHE A 382 -18.15 -18.26 -22.03
N GLY A 383 -19.29 -18.52 -22.68
CA GLY A 383 -20.17 -19.64 -22.34
C GLY A 383 -20.68 -19.53 -20.90
N ASP A 384 -20.69 -20.66 -20.17
CA ASP A 384 -21.12 -20.73 -18.76
C ASP A 384 -20.00 -20.35 -17.77
N ARG A 385 -18.83 -19.90 -18.24
CA ARG A 385 -17.70 -19.55 -17.38
C ARG A 385 -18.02 -18.30 -16.54
N PRO A 386 -17.57 -18.24 -15.27
CA PRO A 386 -17.74 -17.05 -14.45
C PRO A 386 -17.00 -15.86 -15.09
N ARG A 387 -17.70 -14.73 -15.16
CA ARG A 387 -17.20 -13.49 -15.75
C ARG A 387 -16.72 -12.55 -14.65
N TYR A 388 -15.66 -11.81 -14.93
CA TYR A 388 -15.10 -10.79 -14.08
C TYR A 388 -15.10 -9.44 -14.80
N VAL A 389 -15.53 -8.39 -14.12
CA VAL A 389 -15.56 -7.02 -14.67
C VAL A 389 -14.34 -6.29 -14.15
N LEU A 390 -13.45 -5.90 -15.05
CA LEU A 390 -12.25 -5.10 -14.77
C LEU A 390 -12.63 -3.66 -14.38
N PRO A 391 -11.76 -2.92 -13.67
CA PRO A 391 -12.04 -1.53 -13.28
C PRO A 391 -12.37 -0.58 -14.45
N ASN A 392 -11.85 -0.83 -15.65
CA ASN A 392 -12.19 -0.09 -16.87
C ASN A 392 -13.51 -0.52 -17.55
N GLY A 393 -14.25 -1.45 -16.94
CA GLY A 393 -15.54 -1.95 -17.43
C GLY A 393 -15.48 -3.10 -18.44
N LEU A 394 -14.29 -3.61 -18.77
CA LEU A 394 -14.17 -4.80 -19.63
C LEU A 394 -14.60 -6.07 -18.86
N GLU A 395 -15.37 -6.93 -19.50
CA GLU A 395 -15.78 -8.25 -18.99
C GLU A 395 -14.87 -9.34 -19.57
N ILE A 396 -14.28 -10.16 -18.70
CA ILE A 396 -13.38 -11.25 -19.08
C ILE A 396 -13.71 -12.55 -18.35
N VAL A 397 -13.12 -13.67 -18.79
CA VAL A 397 -13.00 -14.91 -18.02
C VAL A 397 -11.58 -15.04 -17.48
N HIS A 398 -11.44 -15.52 -16.24
CA HIS A 398 -10.16 -15.58 -15.54
C HIS A 398 -9.99 -16.86 -14.71
N LEU A 399 -8.76 -17.13 -14.25
CA LEU A 399 -8.46 -18.23 -13.32
C LEU A 399 -8.75 -17.86 -11.87
N ASN A 400 -8.26 -16.69 -11.45
CA ASN A 400 -8.41 -16.20 -10.09
C ASN A 400 -8.38 -14.67 -10.07
N GLN A 401 -9.14 -14.07 -9.15
CA GLN A 401 -9.31 -12.62 -9.07
C GLN A 401 -8.01 -11.89 -8.70
N TYR A 402 -7.27 -12.39 -7.72
CA TYR A 402 -6.07 -11.73 -7.21
C TYR A 402 -5.01 -11.48 -8.29
N GLU A 403 -4.68 -12.50 -9.07
CA GLU A 403 -3.70 -12.38 -10.17
C GLU A 403 -4.24 -11.50 -11.30
N THR A 404 -5.55 -11.58 -11.56
CA THR A 404 -6.20 -10.72 -12.56
C THR A 404 -6.07 -9.25 -12.18
N ASP A 405 -6.31 -8.90 -10.91
CA ASP A 405 -6.22 -7.52 -10.42
C ASP A 405 -4.77 -7.02 -10.42
N TYR A 406 -3.80 -7.88 -10.08
CA TYR A 406 -2.38 -7.54 -10.14
C TYR A 406 -1.92 -7.24 -11.58
N VAL A 407 -2.18 -8.15 -12.52
CA VAL A 407 -1.79 -7.97 -13.92
C VAL A 407 -2.54 -6.79 -14.55
N TYR A 408 -3.80 -6.54 -14.13
CA TYR A 408 -4.53 -5.35 -14.56
C TYR A 408 -3.85 -4.06 -14.09
N GLN A 409 -3.47 -3.97 -12.82
CA GLN A 409 -2.74 -2.81 -12.28
C GLN A 409 -1.49 -2.54 -13.12
N GLU A 410 -0.68 -3.57 -13.32
CA GLU A 410 0.58 -3.48 -14.04
C GLU A 410 0.42 -3.03 -15.51
N VAL A 411 -0.53 -3.65 -16.23
CA VAL A 411 -0.74 -3.43 -17.65
C VAL A 411 -1.51 -2.14 -17.94
N PHE A 412 -2.62 -1.88 -17.23
CA PHE A 412 -3.56 -0.81 -17.57
C PHE A 412 -3.34 0.47 -16.76
N GLU A 413 -2.92 0.38 -15.50
CA GLU A 413 -2.76 1.56 -14.64
C GLU A 413 -1.31 2.05 -14.63
N ASP A 414 -0.37 1.14 -14.41
CA ASP A 414 1.06 1.43 -14.29
C ASP A 414 1.75 1.51 -15.67
N GLU A 415 1.08 1.01 -16.70
CA GLU A 415 1.49 0.92 -18.11
C GLU A 415 2.96 0.51 -18.26
N CYS A 416 3.40 -0.51 -17.50
CA CYS A 416 4.81 -0.85 -17.37
C CYS A 416 5.48 -1.14 -18.73
N TYR A 417 4.74 -1.78 -19.64
CA TYR A 417 5.18 -2.15 -20.98
C TYR A 417 5.26 -0.98 -21.98
N LEU A 418 4.79 0.23 -21.63
CA LEU A 418 4.92 1.43 -22.47
C LEU A 418 5.95 2.44 -21.94
N ARG A 419 6.66 2.11 -20.87
CA ARG A 419 7.69 2.98 -20.28
C ARG A 419 8.89 3.15 -21.22
N HIS A 420 9.73 4.14 -20.91
CA HIS A 420 10.99 4.38 -21.62
C HIS A 420 10.86 4.66 -23.14
N GLY A 421 9.71 5.20 -23.55
CA GLY A 421 9.49 5.63 -24.94
C GLY A 421 8.96 4.55 -25.87
N ILE A 422 8.52 3.40 -25.33
CA ILE A 422 7.83 2.36 -26.11
C ILE A 422 6.49 2.90 -26.61
N ARG A 423 6.22 2.75 -27.91
CA ARG A 423 5.00 3.27 -28.55
C ARG A 423 4.24 2.19 -29.29
N LEU A 424 2.91 2.20 -29.14
CA LEU A 424 1.97 1.42 -29.93
C LEU A 424 1.36 2.31 -31.01
N ARG A 425 1.69 2.03 -32.28
CA ARG A 425 1.10 2.72 -33.44
C ARG A 425 -0.12 1.94 -33.93
N ASP A 426 -1.06 2.63 -34.57
CA ASP A 426 -2.16 1.94 -35.26
C ASP A 426 -1.62 0.92 -36.28
N ALA A 427 -2.31 -0.21 -36.43
CA ALA A 427 -1.91 -1.36 -37.22
C ALA A 427 -0.57 -2.01 -36.82
N ALA A 428 -0.09 -1.78 -35.58
CA ALA A 428 1.12 -2.41 -35.07
C ALA A 428 1.02 -3.94 -35.08
N THR A 429 2.10 -4.60 -35.49
CA THR A 429 2.30 -6.04 -35.26
C THR A 429 2.97 -6.25 -33.91
N VAL A 430 2.26 -6.90 -32.98
CA VAL A 430 2.72 -7.17 -31.62
C VAL A 430 2.91 -8.66 -31.43
N VAL A 431 4.06 -9.05 -30.87
CA VAL A 431 4.34 -10.43 -30.43
C VAL A 431 4.36 -10.43 -28.91
N ASP A 432 3.43 -11.15 -28.31
CA ASP A 432 3.17 -11.23 -26.87
C ASP A 432 3.57 -12.63 -26.38
N VAL A 433 4.78 -12.76 -25.84
CA VAL A 433 5.30 -14.01 -25.29
C VAL A 433 4.99 -14.08 -23.81
N GLY A 434 4.29 -15.15 -23.40
CA GLY A 434 3.70 -15.26 -22.06
C GLY A 434 2.45 -14.40 -21.93
N ALA A 435 1.51 -14.61 -22.85
CA ALA A 435 0.31 -13.78 -22.92
C ALA A 435 -0.67 -14.00 -21.75
N ASN A 436 -0.47 -15.07 -20.95
CA ASN A 436 -1.35 -15.47 -19.85
C ASN A 436 -2.83 -15.44 -20.32
N ILE A 437 -3.77 -14.87 -19.56
CA ILE A 437 -5.19 -14.75 -19.94
C ILE A 437 -5.49 -13.63 -20.95
N GLY A 438 -4.48 -12.93 -21.47
CA GLY A 438 -4.60 -11.97 -22.57
C GLY A 438 -4.84 -10.52 -22.19
N LEU A 439 -4.59 -10.12 -20.94
CA LEU A 439 -4.80 -8.72 -20.50
C LEU A 439 -3.94 -7.73 -21.28
N PHE A 440 -2.68 -8.05 -21.56
CA PHE A 440 -1.81 -7.21 -22.39
C PHE A 440 -2.33 -7.11 -23.84
N SER A 441 -2.80 -8.24 -24.41
CA SER A 441 -3.43 -8.24 -25.73
C SER A 441 -4.69 -7.34 -25.77
N LEU A 442 -5.55 -7.38 -24.76
CA LEU A 442 -6.71 -6.47 -24.63
C LEU A 442 -6.27 -5.02 -24.46
N PHE A 443 -5.22 -4.76 -23.68
CA PHE A 443 -4.64 -3.43 -23.52
C PHE A 443 -4.18 -2.88 -24.88
N VAL A 444 -3.43 -3.66 -25.67
CA VAL A 444 -3.01 -3.26 -27.02
C VAL A 444 -4.24 -2.95 -27.89
N MET A 445 -5.28 -3.79 -27.88
CA MET A 445 -6.52 -3.52 -28.64
C MET A 445 -7.27 -2.27 -28.17
N SER A 446 -7.12 -1.89 -26.89
CA SER A 446 -7.72 -0.67 -26.33
C SER A 446 -6.96 0.61 -26.70
N ARG A 447 -5.71 0.49 -27.17
CA ARG A 447 -4.81 1.62 -27.48
C ARG A 447 -4.50 1.75 -28.98
N CYS A 448 -4.42 0.64 -29.69
CA CYS A 448 -4.07 0.54 -31.10
C CYS A 448 -5.31 0.20 -31.94
N ALA A 449 -5.58 0.98 -33.00
CA ALA A 449 -6.59 0.59 -33.97
C ALA A 449 -6.05 -0.53 -34.88
N ASN A 450 -6.82 -1.61 -35.05
CA ASN A 450 -6.51 -2.74 -35.93
C ASN A 450 -5.11 -3.40 -35.72
N PRO A 451 -4.69 -3.70 -34.48
CA PRO A 451 -3.39 -4.35 -34.26
C PRO A 451 -3.35 -5.75 -34.88
N ARG A 452 -2.17 -6.27 -35.16
CA ARG A 452 -1.96 -7.68 -35.50
C ARG A 452 -1.18 -8.35 -34.38
N ILE A 453 -1.88 -9.05 -33.49
CA ILE A 453 -1.31 -9.57 -32.25
C ILE A 453 -1.09 -11.08 -32.38
N PHE A 454 0.11 -11.55 -32.06
CA PHE A 454 0.44 -12.96 -31.91
C PHE A 454 0.72 -13.24 -30.43
N ALA A 455 -0.21 -13.92 -29.77
CA ALA A 455 -0.18 -14.16 -28.32
C ALA A 455 0.15 -15.63 -28.03
N PHE A 456 1.16 -15.86 -27.20
CA PHE A 456 1.73 -17.19 -26.95
C PHE A 456 1.54 -17.58 -25.49
N GLU A 457 0.82 -18.68 -25.26
CA GLU A 457 0.57 -19.22 -23.93
C GLU A 457 0.74 -20.75 -23.96
N PRO A 458 1.77 -21.33 -23.31
CA PRO A 458 2.03 -22.76 -23.34
C PRO A 458 1.01 -23.60 -22.56
N ALA A 459 0.39 -23.09 -21.49
CA ALA A 459 -0.54 -23.84 -20.65
C ALA A 459 -1.92 -23.95 -21.32
N PRO A 460 -2.43 -25.15 -21.65
CA PRO A 460 -3.70 -25.30 -22.37
C PRO A 460 -4.91 -24.65 -21.67
N VAL A 461 -4.94 -24.70 -20.33
CA VAL A 461 -6.04 -24.14 -19.53
C VAL A 461 -6.05 -22.60 -19.60
N VAL A 462 -4.88 -21.97 -19.50
CA VAL A 462 -4.72 -20.51 -19.59
C VAL A 462 -4.97 -20.06 -21.03
N TYR A 463 -4.46 -20.81 -22.00
CA TYR A 463 -4.67 -20.59 -23.43
C TYR A 463 -6.16 -20.56 -23.81
N ASP A 464 -6.99 -21.42 -23.24
CA ASP A 464 -8.43 -21.42 -23.50
C ASP A 464 -9.14 -20.17 -22.94
N LEU A 465 -8.57 -19.53 -21.92
CA LEU A 465 -9.05 -18.24 -21.39
C LEU A 465 -8.54 -17.07 -22.24
N LEU A 466 -7.24 -17.06 -22.59
CA LEU A 466 -6.65 -16.12 -23.55
C LEU A 466 -7.50 -16.04 -24.83
N LYS A 467 -7.75 -17.21 -25.42
CA LYS A 467 -8.53 -17.33 -26.65
C LYS A 467 -9.94 -16.80 -26.47
N ALA A 468 -10.61 -17.10 -25.36
CA ALA A 468 -11.95 -16.63 -25.07
C ALA A 468 -12.00 -15.11 -24.89
N ASN A 469 -11.10 -14.55 -24.10
CA ASN A 469 -10.99 -13.11 -23.84
C ASN A 469 -10.71 -12.34 -25.12
N CYS A 470 -9.69 -12.73 -25.88
CA CYS A 470 -9.38 -12.03 -27.12
C CYS A 470 -10.50 -12.16 -28.16
N ALA A 471 -11.08 -13.35 -28.36
CA ALA A 471 -12.15 -13.55 -29.33
C ALA A 471 -13.43 -12.77 -29.01
N ALA A 472 -13.72 -12.52 -27.72
CA ALA A 472 -14.88 -11.74 -27.29
C ALA A 472 -14.84 -10.29 -27.78
N TYR A 473 -13.62 -9.75 -27.95
CA TYR A 473 -13.37 -8.35 -28.28
C TYR A 473 -12.90 -8.11 -29.73
N GLY A 474 -12.61 -9.18 -30.49
CA GLY A 474 -12.29 -9.10 -31.91
C GLY A 474 -11.24 -10.11 -32.36
N SER A 475 -11.16 -10.37 -33.67
CA SER A 475 -10.32 -11.42 -34.26
C SER A 475 -8.88 -11.02 -34.58
N ASN A 476 -8.42 -9.88 -34.07
CA ASN A 476 -7.10 -9.32 -34.37
C ASN A 476 -5.95 -9.98 -33.58
N VAL A 477 -6.29 -10.94 -32.71
CA VAL A 477 -5.35 -11.73 -31.94
C VAL A 477 -5.32 -13.15 -32.47
N ARG A 478 -4.14 -13.60 -32.87
CA ARG A 478 -3.85 -15.01 -33.11
C ARG A 478 -3.24 -15.59 -31.84
N ALA A 479 -4.07 -16.21 -31.00
CA ALA A 479 -3.61 -16.94 -29.83
C ALA A 479 -3.05 -18.32 -30.25
N LEU A 480 -1.83 -18.65 -29.85
CA LEU A 480 -1.17 -19.94 -30.10
C LEU A 480 -0.81 -20.66 -28.80
N ASN A 481 -1.20 -21.94 -28.70
CA ASN A 481 -0.86 -22.80 -27.57
C ASN A 481 0.52 -23.44 -27.78
N VAL A 482 1.56 -22.63 -27.64
CA VAL A 482 2.97 -23.00 -27.83
C VAL A 482 3.82 -22.06 -26.96
N GLY A 483 4.88 -22.57 -26.34
CA GLY A 483 5.86 -21.72 -25.65
C GLY A 483 6.96 -21.26 -26.60
N VAL A 484 7.77 -20.29 -26.16
CA VAL A 484 8.87 -19.73 -26.95
C VAL A 484 10.20 -19.98 -26.23
N SER A 485 11.25 -20.33 -26.96
CA SER A 485 12.56 -20.71 -26.43
C SER A 485 13.65 -20.55 -27.51
N ASP A 486 14.86 -21.07 -27.24
CA ASP A 486 16.04 -21.00 -28.10
C ASP A 486 15.84 -21.71 -29.45
N LYS A 487 15.06 -22.78 -29.46
CA LYS A 487 14.80 -23.60 -30.65
C LYS A 487 13.52 -24.42 -30.52
N PRO A 488 12.97 -24.92 -31.64
CA PRO A 488 11.87 -25.86 -31.60
C PRO A 488 12.21 -27.12 -30.83
N LYS A 489 11.44 -27.41 -29.79
CA LYS A 489 11.56 -28.63 -28.99
C LYS A 489 10.22 -28.96 -28.35
N THR A 490 10.11 -30.13 -27.74
CA THR A 490 9.02 -30.41 -26.81
C THR A 490 9.62 -30.35 -25.41
N ALA A 491 8.93 -29.69 -24.49
CA ALA A 491 9.36 -29.58 -23.11
C ALA A 491 8.16 -29.72 -22.19
N THR A 492 8.42 -30.26 -21.01
CA THR A 492 7.43 -30.35 -19.95
C THR A 492 7.27 -28.97 -19.30
N PHE A 493 6.06 -28.43 -19.37
CA PHE A 493 5.66 -27.20 -18.69
C PHE A 493 5.00 -27.54 -17.35
N THR A 494 5.48 -26.98 -16.26
CA THR A 494 4.89 -27.14 -14.94
C THR A 494 3.89 -26.02 -14.70
N PHE A 495 2.61 -26.36 -14.62
CA PHE A 495 1.52 -25.40 -14.41
C PHE A 495 0.91 -25.52 -13.03
N TYR A 496 0.86 -24.41 -12.29
CA TYR A 496 0.23 -24.31 -10.97
C TYR A 496 -1.13 -23.62 -11.08
N GLU A 497 -2.22 -24.40 -10.99
CA GLU A 497 -3.60 -23.94 -11.28
C GLU A 497 -4.08 -22.75 -10.42
N LYS A 498 -3.54 -22.61 -9.21
CA LYS A 498 -3.88 -21.54 -8.26
C LYS A 498 -2.75 -20.52 -8.05
N SER A 499 -1.71 -20.60 -8.89
CA SER A 499 -0.45 -19.84 -8.76
C SER A 499 0.22 -19.72 -10.13
N SER A 500 -0.52 -19.32 -11.17
CA SER A 500 -0.04 -19.42 -12.57
C SER A 500 1.22 -18.61 -12.85
N VAL A 501 1.43 -17.48 -12.15
CA VAL A 501 2.68 -16.68 -12.20
C VAL A 501 3.95 -17.51 -11.94
N PHE A 502 3.87 -18.58 -11.15
CA PHE A 502 5.04 -19.44 -10.88
C PHE A 502 5.20 -20.59 -11.87
N SER A 503 4.43 -20.61 -12.96
CA SER A 503 4.45 -21.70 -13.95
C SER A 503 5.54 -21.46 -14.98
N GLY A 504 6.32 -22.49 -15.31
CA GLY A 504 7.47 -22.32 -16.19
C GLY A 504 8.05 -23.64 -16.73
N PHE A 505 9.06 -23.51 -17.59
CA PHE A 505 9.82 -24.62 -18.17
C PHE A 505 11.05 -25.03 -17.34
N HIS A 506 11.51 -24.16 -16.44
CA HIS A 506 12.66 -24.37 -15.55
C HIS A 506 12.19 -24.41 -14.08
N SER A 507 11.25 -25.30 -13.78
CA SER A 507 10.71 -25.45 -12.42
C SER A 507 11.68 -26.23 -11.52
N ASP A 508 12.21 -25.59 -10.48
CA ASP A 508 12.85 -26.27 -9.34
C ASP A 508 11.82 -26.42 -8.22
N GLU A 509 11.51 -27.67 -7.88
CA GLU A 509 10.47 -28.01 -6.90
C GLU A 509 10.73 -27.39 -5.51
N THR A 510 11.98 -27.10 -5.17
CA THR A 510 12.37 -26.48 -3.90
C THR A 510 12.19 -24.97 -3.97
N GLU A 511 12.69 -24.33 -5.04
CA GLU A 511 12.59 -22.88 -5.22
C GLU A 511 11.15 -22.42 -5.45
N ASP A 512 10.39 -23.12 -6.30
CA ASP A 512 8.99 -22.79 -6.60
C ASP A 512 8.12 -22.94 -5.33
N ARG A 513 8.41 -23.96 -4.52
CA ARG A 513 7.74 -24.13 -3.23
C ARG A 513 8.05 -22.99 -2.28
N GLU A 514 9.30 -22.57 -2.17
CA GLU A 514 9.68 -21.46 -1.29
C GLU A 514 9.06 -20.12 -1.75
N ALA A 515 8.99 -19.88 -3.06
CA ALA A 515 8.35 -18.70 -3.65
C ALA A 515 6.83 -18.69 -3.41
N ILE A 516 6.14 -19.81 -3.70
CA ILE A 516 4.70 -19.95 -3.45
C ILE A 516 4.39 -19.88 -1.95
N GLN A 517 5.21 -20.48 -1.08
CA GLN A 517 5.06 -20.35 0.38
C GLN A 517 5.23 -18.91 0.83
N THR A 518 6.14 -18.15 0.22
CA THR A 518 6.35 -16.73 0.55
C THR A 518 5.14 -15.89 0.16
N VAL A 519 4.56 -16.11 -1.02
CA VAL A 519 3.32 -15.43 -1.44
C VAL A 519 2.12 -15.84 -0.59
N VAL A 520 1.93 -17.13 -0.31
CA VAL A 520 0.86 -17.63 0.57
C VAL A 520 1.00 -17.06 1.97
N ARG A 521 2.23 -16.97 2.50
CA ARG A 521 2.52 -16.36 3.80
C ARG A 521 2.26 -14.85 3.79
N ASN A 522 2.50 -14.16 2.68
CA ASN A 522 2.19 -12.73 2.53
C ASN A 522 0.68 -12.47 2.39
N MET A 523 -0.05 -13.35 1.69
CA MET A 523 -1.51 -13.28 1.54
C MET A 523 -2.23 -13.63 2.85
N LEU A 524 -1.80 -14.66 3.58
CA LEU A 524 -2.31 -15.01 4.92
C LEU A 524 -1.94 -13.97 5.99
N LYS A 525 -0.90 -13.16 5.75
CA LYS A 525 -0.62 -11.98 6.58
C LYS A 525 -1.62 -10.84 6.34
N SER A 526 -2.39 -10.83 5.26
CA SER A 526 -3.48 -9.87 5.02
C SER A 526 -4.85 -10.34 5.53
N GLU A 527 -5.04 -11.65 5.74
CA GLU A 527 -6.25 -12.23 6.34
C GLU A 527 -5.89 -12.91 7.67
N SER A 528 -6.17 -12.24 8.78
CA SER A 528 -5.94 -12.61 10.18
C SER A 528 -6.03 -14.11 10.57
N VAL A 529 -5.03 -14.94 10.26
CA VAL A 529 -4.87 -16.31 10.77
C VAL A 529 -3.58 -16.41 11.59
N ALA A 530 -3.68 -16.86 12.85
CA ALA A 530 -2.55 -16.90 13.78
C ALA A 530 -2.44 -18.23 14.54
N GLY A 531 -1.21 -18.64 14.86
CA GLY A 531 -0.86 -19.78 15.73
C GLY A 531 -0.32 -20.99 14.97
N GLU A 532 0.23 -22.00 15.66
CA GLU A 532 0.97 -23.17 15.11
C GLU A 532 0.27 -23.96 13.99
N SER A 533 -1.00 -23.69 13.72
CA SER A 533 -1.75 -24.11 12.53
C SER A 533 -1.41 -23.32 11.26
N VAL A 534 -0.71 -22.19 11.30
CA VAL A 534 -0.34 -21.37 10.13
C VAL A 534 0.72 -22.07 9.29
N GLU A 535 1.73 -22.72 9.87
CA GLU A 535 2.67 -23.50 9.07
C GLU A 535 1.98 -24.72 8.45
N GLU A 536 1.00 -25.32 9.15
CA GLU A 536 0.17 -26.42 8.63
C GLU A 536 -0.80 -25.95 7.54
N TYR A 537 -1.38 -24.76 7.68
CA TYR A 537 -2.31 -24.14 6.73
C TYR A 537 -1.60 -23.49 5.55
N VAL A 538 -0.40 -22.93 5.75
CA VAL A 538 0.55 -22.59 4.69
C VAL A 538 0.92 -23.87 3.98
N ASN A 539 1.31 -24.94 4.68
CA ASN A 539 1.61 -26.22 4.03
C ASN A 539 0.40 -26.81 3.29
N GLU A 540 -0.83 -26.64 3.78
CA GLU A 540 -2.06 -27.11 3.13
C GLU A 540 -2.47 -26.25 1.93
N LEU A 541 -2.48 -24.92 2.06
CA LEU A 541 -2.78 -23.97 0.97
C LEU A 541 -1.66 -23.94 -0.07
N THR A 542 -0.41 -24.07 0.36
CA THR A 542 0.74 -24.30 -0.51
C THR A 542 0.61 -25.68 -1.13
N ALA A 543 0.22 -26.75 -0.44
CA ALA A 543 0.00 -28.06 -1.08
C ALA A 543 -1.10 -28.01 -2.14
N ASP A 544 -2.16 -27.23 -1.92
CA ASP A 544 -3.25 -27.05 -2.88
C ASP A 544 -2.85 -26.13 -4.05
N ARG A 545 -1.96 -25.15 -3.84
CA ARG A 545 -1.36 -24.29 -4.89
C ARG A 545 -0.19 -24.95 -5.63
N LEU A 546 0.50 -25.89 -4.98
CA LEU A 546 1.52 -26.79 -5.55
C LEU A 546 0.90 -27.95 -6.32
N ARG A 547 -0.44 -28.02 -6.45
CA ARG A 547 -1.09 -28.92 -7.40
C ARG A 547 -0.67 -28.55 -8.80
N ARG A 548 0.44 -29.17 -9.21
CA ARG A 548 1.00 -29.02 -10.54
C ARG A 548 0.32 -29.98 -11.48
N ARG A 549 -0.03 -29.47 -12.65
CA ARG A 549 -0.23 -30.30 -13.83
C ARG A 549 0.97 -30.08 -14.72
N THR A 550 1.54 -31.17 -15.20
CA THR A 550 2.55 -31.08 -16.24
C THR A 550 1.87 -31.22 -17.59
N TYR A 551 2.23 -30.33 -18.50
CA TYR A 551 1.80 -30.41 -19.89
C TYR A 551 3.04 -30.61 -20.76
N GLU A 552 2.94 -31.53 -21.71
CA GLU A 552 3.92 -31.60 -22.79
C GLU A 552 3.59 -30.49 -23.78
N CYS A 553 4.39 -29.43 -23.76
CA CYS A 553 4.19 -28.25 -24.60
C CYS A 553 5.20 -28.26 -25.74
N ARG A 554 4.72 -27.86 -26.92
CA ARG A 554 5.63 -27.52 -28.01
C ARG A 554 6.24 -26.17 -27.71
N LEU A 555 7.54 -26.07 -27.97
CA LEU A 555 8.31 -24.84 -27.95
C LEU A 555 8.70 -24.49 -29.38
N THR A 556 8.78 -23.20 -29.67
CA THR A 556 9.27 -22.63 -30.93
C THR A 556 10.25 -21.50 -30.65
N SER A 557 10.89 -20.93 -31.67
CA SER A 557 11.71 -19.72 -31.52
C SER A 557 11.03 -18.50 -32.12
N VAL A 558 11.49 -17.30 -31.76
CA VAL A 558 10.98 -16.04 -32.33
C VAL A 558 11.21 -15.99 -33.85
N SER A 559 12.36 -16.45 -34.33
CA SER A 559 12.63 -16.53 -35.78
C SER A 559 11.70 -17.50 -36.51
N ASP A 560 11.33 -18.61 -35.87
CA ASP A 560 10.35 -19.54 -36.42
C ASP A 560 8.94 -18.95 -36.41
N ILE A 561 8.56 -18.21 -35.36
CA ILE A 561 7.31 -17.43 -35.32
C ILE A 561 7.26 -16.43 -36.49
N ILE A 562 8.34 -15.69 -36.72
CA ILE A 562 8.46 -14.74 -37.82
C ILE A 562 8.25 -15.43 -39.17
N ARG A 563 8.91 -16.57 -39.38
CA ARG A 563 8.82 -17.33 -40.64
C ARG A 563 7.43 -17.91 -40.85
N ASP A 564 6.90 -18.60 -39.86
CA ASP A 564 5.66 -19.38 -39.97
C ASP A 564 4.42 -18.48 -40.08
N ASN A 565 4.51 -17.26 -39.56
CA ASN A 565 3.43 -16.26 -39.64
C ASN A 565 3.69 -15.17 -40.68
N GLN A 566 4.77 -15.29 -41.47
CA GLN A 566 5.14 -14.31 -42.50
C GLN A 566 5.15 -12.88 -41.94
N ILE A 567 5.87 -12.69 -40.83
CA ILE A 567 5.99 -11.41 -40.15
C ILE A 567 7.12 -10.62 -40.80
N ASP A 568 6.76 -9.56 -41.53
CA ASP A 568 7.75 -8.66 -42.14
C ASP A 568 8.38 -7.71 -41.11
N LYS A 569 7.61 -7.33 -40.08
CA LYS A 569 8.01 -6.42 -39.00
C LYS A 569 7.28 -6.75 -37.71
N ILE A 570 7.98 -6.66 -36.58
CA ILE A 570 7.44 -6.67 -35.22
C ILE A 570 7.63 -5.26 -34.66
N ASP A 571 6.53 -4.54 -34.44
CA ASP A 571 6.57 -3.19 -33.86
C ASP A 571 6.82 -3.24 -32.35
N LEU A 572 6.39 -4.32 -31.68
CA LEU A 572 6.68 -4.57 -30.27
C LEU A 572 6.77 -6.08 -30.00
N LEU A 573 7.90 -6.50 -29.44
CA LEU A 573 8.11 -7.84 -28.87
C LEU A 573 8.09 -7.73 -27.34
N LYS A 574 7.02 -8.24 -26.71
CA LYS A 574 6.90 -8.36 -25.26
C LYS A 574 7.33 -9.78 -24.85
N ILE A 575 8.27 -9.86 -23.91
CA ILE A 575 8.78 -11.11 -23.35
C ILE A 575 8.62 -11.04 -21.84
N ASP A 576 7.69 -11.81 -21.33
CA ASP A 576 7.59 -12.11 -19.89
C ASP A 576 7.20 -13.58 -19.82
N ALA A 577 8.20 -14.43 -19.59
CA ALA A 577 8.09 -15.88 -19.73
C ALA A 577 8.77 -16.62 -18.56
N GLU A 578 8.83 -15.94 -17.41
CA GLU A 578 9.27 -16.41 -16.11
C GLU A 578 10.52 -17.31 -16.19
N LYS A 579 11.71 -16.69 -16.12
CA LYS A 579 13.04 -17.32 -16.17
C LYS A 579 13.44 -17.88 -17.56
N SER A 580 12.70 -17.57 -18.62
CA SER A 580 12.96 -18.09 -19.98
C SER A 580 13.40 -16.99 -20.97
N GLU A 581 13.57 -15.76 -20.51
CA GLU A 581 13.81 -14.56 -21.33
C GLU A 581 15.08 -14.72 -22.16
N LEU A 582 16.16 -15.18 -21.53
CA LEU A 582 17.45 -15.36 -22.20
C LEU A 582 17.37 -16.42 -23.30
N ASP A 583 16.69 -17.54 -23.07
CA ASP A 583 16.51 -18.59 -24.06
C ASP A 583 15.71 -18.06 -25.26
N ILE A 584 14.67 -17.25 -25.02
CA ILE A 584 13.85 -16.63 -26.06
C ILE A 584 14.68 -15.66 -26.92
N ILE A 585 15.50 -14.82 -26.28
CA ILE A 585 16.39 -13.89 -26.98
C ILE A 585 17.44 -14.64 -27.82
N GLN A 586 17.99 -15.74 -27.29
CA GLN A 586 18.93 -16.59 -28.02
C GLN A 586 18.28 -17.31 -29.21
N GLY A 587 16.95 -17.44 -29.24
CA GLY A 587 16.19 -18.00 -30.35
C GLY A 587 15.94 -17.03 -31.53
N ILE A 588 16.46 -15.79 -31.47
CA ILE A 588 16.36 -14.82 -32.57
C ILE A 588 17.61 -14.92 -33.46
N ASP A 589 17.43 -15.39 -34.69
CA ASP A 589 18.49 -15.40 -35.71
C ASP A 589 19.00 -13.98 -35.99
N GLU A 590 20.31 -13.80 -36.22
CA GLU A 590 20.94 -12.51 -36.56
C GLU A 590 20.21 -11.74 -37.68
N ARG A 591 19.66 -12.46 -38.67
CA ARG A 591 18.93 -11.88 -39.81
C ARG A 591 17.56 -11.30 -39.47
N ASP A 592 16.97 -11.70 -38.35
CA ASP A 592 15.61 -11.34 -37.96
C ASP A 592 15.57 -10.19 -36.95
N TRP A 593 16.68 -9.90 -36.25
CA TRP A 593 16.81 -8.71 -35.41
C TRP A 593 16.39 -7.39 -36.08
N PRO A 594 16.75 -7.11 -37.35
CA PRO A 594 16.31 -5.90 -38.04
C PRO A 594 14.79 -5.78 -38.24
N LYS A 595 14.02 -6.87 -38.06
CA LYS A 595 12.56 -6.85 -38.16
C LYS A 595 11.88 -6.40 -36.87
N ILE A 596 12.61 -6.37 -35.74
CA ILE A 596 12.08 -6.04 -34.42
C ILE A 596 12.40 -4.58 -34.12
N ASP A 597 11.37 -3.75 -33.97
CA ASP A 597 11.50 -2.31 -33.73
C ASP A 597 11.75 -2.01 -32.25
N GLN A 598 10.99 -2.66 -31.37
CA GLN A 598 11.00 -2.43 -29.94
C GLN A 598 10.87 -3.74 -29.18
N ILE A 599 11.56 -3.86 -28.05
CA ILE A 599 11.48 -5.03 -27.16
C ILE A 599 11.24 -4.53 -25.74
N VAL A 600 10.33 -5.20 -25.04
CA VAL A 600 10.17 -5.08 -23.59
C VAL A 600 10.34 -6.47 -22.98
N ILE A 601 11.18 -6.54 -21.95
CA ILE A 601 11.54 -7.78 -21.26
C ILE A 601 11.36 -7.52 -19.77
N GLU A 602 10.72 -8.46 -19.08
CA GLU A 602 10.57 -8.47 -17.62
C GLU A 602 11.69 -9.24 -16.93
#